data_AF-A0A2D9WBH4-F1
#
_entry.id   AF-A0A2D9WBH4-F1
#
_cell.length_a   1.000
_cell.length_b   1.000
_cell.length_c   1.000
_cell.angle_alpha   90.00
_cell.angle_beta   90.00
_cell.angle_gamma   90.00
#
_symmetry.space_group_name_H-M   'P 1'
#
loop_
_entity.id
_entity.type
_entity.pdbx_description
1 polymer ?
#
loop_
_entity_poly.entity_id
_entity_poly.type
_entity_poly.pdbx_seq_one_letter_code
_entity_poly.pdbx_strand_id
1 'polypeptide(L)'
;MTTEIQKPVSTQGLYKYHDVIGLLSPAGPGFSGPMAVATGPDGMLYVANRANPNQPDGVRITRCTKDGDFLDQFGVWGEGPGEFIWVTDFAFSAQGEIYVADEHSHLISVFDR
;
A
#
# COMPACT_ATOMS: atom_id res chain seq x y z
N MET A 1 -16.99 -8.52 2.16
CA MET A 1 -17.41 -9.83 2.70
C MET A 1 -16.32 -10.26 3.65
N THR A 2 -16.58 -10.23 4.95
CA THR A 2 -15.68 -10.77 5.96
C THR A 2 -15.80 -12.30 5.91
N THR A 3 -14.68 -12.97 5.68
CA THR A 3 -14.65 -14.44 5.71
C THR A 3 -14.52 -14.83 7.17
N GLU A 4 -15.50 -15.53 7.75
CA GLU A 4 -15.38 -16.01 9.14
C GLU A 4 -14.22 -17.01 9.24
N ILE A 5 -13.19 -16.63 10.00
CA ILE A 5 -12.02 -17.49 10.22
C ILE A 5 -12.35 -18.44 11.37
N GLN A 6 -12.75 -19.66 11.04
CA GLN A 6 -13.17 -20.67 12.03
C GLN A 6 -12.07 -21.13 13.01
N LYS A 7 -10.80 -20.73 12.81
CA LYS A 7 -9.69 -20.84 13.79
C LYS A 7 -8.47 -20.08 13.27
N PRO A 8 -7.94 -19.06 13.97
CA PRO A 8 -6.72 -18.41 13.53
C PRO A 8 -5.54 -19.38 13.61
N VAL A 9 -4.74 -19.46 12.54
CA VAL A 9 -3.63 -20.42 12.41
C VAL A 9 -2.47 -20.11 13.39
N SER A 10 -2.50 -18.95 14.05
CA SER A 10 -1.62 -18.61 15.18
C SER A 10 -2.44 -18.51 16.48
N THR A 11 -2.53 -19.62 17.22
CA THR A 11 -3.22 -19.65 18.53
C THR A 11 -2.26 -19.72 19.73
N GLN A 12 -0.94 -19.75 19.50
CA GLN A 12 0.06 -19.65 20.58
C GLN A 12 1.18 -18.68 20.17
N GLY A 13 1.18 -17.47 20.74
CA GLY A 13 2.21 -16.44 20.49
C GLY A 13 1.75 -15.00 20.73
N LEU A 14 2.67 -14.04 20.57
CA LEU A 14 2.44 -12.59 20.71
C LEU A 14 1.41 -12.04 19.68
N TYR A 15 1.29 -12.67 18.51
CA TYR A 15 0.38 -12.28 17.45
C TYR A 15 -0.63 -13.37 17.14
N LYS A 16 -1.90 -12.97 16.96
CA LYS A 16 -2.99 -13.84 16.49
C LYS A 16 -3.48 -13.34 15.15
N TYR A 17 -3.66 -14.25 14.20
CA TYR A 17 -4.33 -13.91 12.95
C TYR A 17 -5.76 -13.44 13.25
N HIS A 18 -6.20 -12.38 12.58
CA HIS A 18 -7.52 -11.76 12.81
C HIS A 18 -8.33 -11.66 11.53
N ASP A 19 -7.77 -11.10 10.45
CA ASP A 19 -8.47 -10.92 9.17
C ASP A 19 -7.50 -10.77 7.99
N VAL A 20 -8.05 -10.72 6.78
CA VAL A 20 -7.41 -10.28 5.54
C VAL A 20 -8.13 -9.04 5.00
N ILE A 21 -7.35 -8.03 4.58
CA ILE A 21 -7.88 -6.84 3.92
C ILE A 21 -7.59 -6.86 2.42
N GLY A 22 -8.54 -6.37 1.62
CA GLY A 22 -8.41 -6.22 0.18
C GLY A 22 -8.54 -7.51 -0.64
N LEU A 23 -8.37 -7.37 -1.95
CA LEU A 23 -8.41 -8.43 -2.95
C LEU A 23 -7.39 -8.17 -4.06
N LEU A 24 -7.00 -9.17 -4.84
CA LEU A 24 -6.13 -8.95 -6.00
C LEU A 24 -6.87 -8.11 -7.06
N SER A 25 -6.55 -6.82 -7.16
CA SER A 25 -7.04 -5.95 -8.24
C SER A 25 -6.08 -4.79 -8.46
N PRO A 26 -5.84 -4.41 -9.74
CA PRO A 26 -4.98 -3.29 -10.08
C PRO A 26 -5.66 -1.94 -9.84
N ALA A 27 -6.86 -1.86 -9.26
CA ALA A 27 -7.53 -0.60 -8.97
C ALA A 27 -8.46 -0.67 -7.74
N GLY A 28 -8.79 0.52 -7.22
CA GLY A 28 -9.76 0.70 -6.14
C GLY A 28 -9.41 -0.11 -4.88
N PRO A 29 -10.36 -0.84 -4.27
CA PRO A 29 -10.16 -1.56 -3.00
C PRO A 29 -9.24 -2.78 -3.09
N GLY A 30 -8.69 -3.06 -4.27
CA GLY A 30 -7.71 -4.12 -4.42
C GLY A 30 -6.27 -3.67 -4.22
N PHE A 31 -5.40 -4.65 -4.08
CA PHE A 31 -3.95 -4.49 -4.08
C PHE A 31 -3.34 -5.31 -5.21
N SER A 32 -2.24 -4.81 -5.79
CA SER A 32 -1.43 -5.55 -6.76
C SER A 32 0.03 -5.49 -6.35
N GLY A 33 0.57 -6.62 -5.88
CA GLY A 33 1.92 -6.69 -5.31
C GLY A 33 2.16 -5.69 -4.18
N PRO A 34 1.40 -5.76 -3.07
CA PRO A 34 1.65 -4.87 -1.92
C PRO A 34 3.03 -5.16 -1.32
N MET A 35 3.90 -4.16 -1.29
CA MET A 35 5.30 -4.27 -0.83
C MET A 35 5.50 -3.74 0.59
N ALA A 36 4.85 -2.61 0.91
CA ALA A 36 4.95 -1.95 2.22
C ALA A 36 3.58 -1.45 2.67
N VAL A 37 3.40 -1.38 4.00
CA VAL A 37 2.20 -0.84 4.64
C VAL A 37 2.58 -0.09 5.90
N ALA A 38 1.97 1.08 6.13
CA ALA A 38 2.11 1.84 7.36
C ALA A 38 0.82 2.60 7.67
N THR A 39 0.65 2.98 8.94
CA THR A 39 -0.40 3.92 9.33
C THR A 39 0.14 5.34 9.16
N GLY A 40 -0.59 6.18 8.41
CA GLY A 40 -0.26 7.58 8.22
C GLY A 40 -0.62 8.46 9.42
N PRO A 41 -0.22 9.75 9.40
CA PRO A 41 -0.53 10.71 10.47
C PRO A 41 -2.03 10.99 10.63
N ASP A 42 -2.84 10.62 9.65
CA ASP A 42 -4.30 10.68 9.66
C ASP A 42 -4.97 9.43 10.26
N GLY A 43 -4.17 8.43 10.66
CA GLY A 43 -4.66 7.17 11.21
C GLY A 43 -5.13 6.14 10.17
N MET A 44 -4.98 6.43 8.87
CA MET A 44 -5.34 5.52 7.77
C MET A 44 -4.16 4.63 7.37
N LEU A 45 -4.45 3.51 6.72
CA LEU A 45 -3.42 2.66 6.13
C LEU A 45 -3.00 3.22 4.77
N TYR A 46 -1.70 3.22 4.53
CA TYR A 46 -1.09 3.48 3.23
C TYR A 46 -0.40 2.20 2.78
N VAL A 47 -0.54 1.83 1.51
CA VAL A 47 0.00 0.58 0.96
C VAL A 47 0.71 0.87 -0.35
N ALA A 48 2.00 0.52 -0.43
CA ALA A 48 2.76 0.57 -1.68
C ALA A 48 2.42 -0.64 -2.54
N ASN A 49 1.85 -0.40 -3.72
CA ASN A 49 1.50 -1.41 -4.70
C ASN A 49 2.50 -1.34 -5.84
N ARG A 50 3.37 -2.35 -5.94
CA ARG A 50 4.39 -2.42 -7.00
C ARG A 50 3.81 -2.88 -8.33
N ALA A 51 2.77 -3.70 -8.27
CA ALA A 51 2.21 -4.47 -9.38
C ALA A 51 3.25 -5.29 -10.17
N ASN A 52 2.74 -6.08 -11.11
CA ASN A 52 3.56 -6.68 -12.16
C ASN A 52 3.75 -5.65 -13.29
N PRO A 53 4.91 -5.61 -13.99
CA PRO A 53 5.08 -4.83 -15.22
C PRO A 53 3.93 -4.93 -16.25
N ASN A 54 3.19 -6.04 -16.29
CA ASN A 54 2.02 -6.23 -17.16
C ASN A 54 0.71 -5.60 -16.62
N GLN A 55 0.77 -4.87 -15.50
CA GLN A 55 -0.37 -4.22 -14.83
C GLN A 55 0.00 -2.79 -14.38
N PRO A 56 0.29 -1.87 -15.31
CA PRO A 56 0.75 -0.53 -14.97
C PRO A 56 -0.24 0.25 -14.09
N ASP A 57 -1.55 0.06 -14.29
CA ASP A 57 -2.59 0.70 -13.46
C ASP A 57 -2.51 0.30 -11.97
N GLY A 58 -1.83 -0.82 -11.68
CA GLY A 58 -1.62 -1.32 -10.33
C GLY A 58 -0.56 -0.57 -9.53
N VAL A 59 0.34 0.18 -10.19
CA VAL A 59 1.44 0.86 -9.49
C VAL A 59 0.95 2.13 -8.82
N ARG A 60 0.91 2.14 -7.48
CA ARG A 60 0.38 3.26 -6.69
C ARG A 60 0.71 3.15 -5.20
N ILE A 61 0.58 4.26 -4.48
CA ILE A 61 0.31 4.24 -3.05
C ILE A 61 -1.22 4.28 -2.86
N THR A 62 -1.79 3.27 -2.21
CA THR A 62 -3.22 3.22 -1.87
C THR A 62 -3.42 3.69 -0.44
N ARG A 63 -4.39 4.57 -0.19
CA ARG A 63 -4.85 4.95 1.14
C ARG A 63 -6.21 4.30 1.44
N CYS A 64 -6.32 3.61 2.56
CA CYS A 64 -7.52 2.90 2.96
C CYS A 64 -7.75 2.92 4.48
N THR A 65 -8.97 2.59 4.91
CA THR A 65 -9.27 2.39 6.33
C THR A 65 -8.58 1.13 6.86
N LYS A 66 -8.51 0.98 8.19
CA LYS A 66 -7.96 -0.23 8.83
C LYS A 66 -8.79 -1.49 8.55
N ASP A 67 -10.06 -1.30 8.17
CA ASP A 67 -10.97 -2.38 7.77
C ASP A 67 -10.87 -2.70 6.27
N GLY A 68 -10.03 -1.95 5.53
CA GLY A 68 -9.75 -2.18 4.11
C GLY A 68 -10.62 -1.41 3.14
N ASP A 69 -11.43 -0.44 3.61
CA ASP A 69 -12.22 0.41 2.71
C ASP A 69 -11.31 1.38 1.96
N PHE A 70 -11.37 1.34 0.64
CA PHE A 70 -10.62 2.25 -0.22
C PHE A 70 -11.06 3.70 0.01
N LEU A 71 -10.09 4.60 0.16
CA LEU A 71 -10.34 6.04 0.28
C LEU A 71 -9.87 6.76 -0.98
N ASP A 72 -8.57 6.72 -1.25
CA ASP A 72 -7.94 7.35 -2.41
C ASP A 72 -6.59 6.70 -2.73
N GLN A 73 -5.90 7.23 -3.73
CA GLN A 73 -4.57 6.79 -4.13
C GLN A 73 -3.80 7.93 -4.80
N PHE A 74 -2.48 7.77 -4.87
CA PHE A 74 -1.62 8.62 -5.69
C PHE A 74 -0.44 7.82 -6.27
N GLY A 75 0.22 8.42 -7.25
CA GLY A 75 1.20 7.74 -8.09
C GLY A 75 0.54 6.97 -9.23
N VAL A 76 1.26 6.91 -10.35
CA VAL A 76 0.91 6.13 -11.54
C VAL A 76 2.17 5.50 -12.11
N TRP A 77 2.01 4.51 -12.97
CA TRP A 77 3.15 3.92 -13.64
C TRP A 77 3.86 4.92 -14.57
N GLY A 78 5.18 5.06 -14.41
CA GLY A 78 6.01 5.92 -15.25
C GLY A 78 7.32 6.34 -14.58
N GLU A 79 8.09 7.17 -15.28
CA GLU A 79 9.43 7.62 -14.85
C GLU A 79 9.47 9.13 -14.51
N GLY A 80 8.35 9.83 -14.68
CA GLY A 80 8.22 11.25 -14.40
C GLY A 80 8.11 11.60 -12.91
N PRO A 81 8.16 12.90 -12.55
CA PRO A 81 7.95 13.34 -11.18
C PRO A 81 6.60 12.88 -10.63
N GLY A 82 6.63 12.11 -9.55
CA GLY A 82 5.44 11.56 -8.91
C GLY A 82 4.92 10.25 -9.53
N GLU A 83 5.61 9.74 -10.55
CA GLU A 83 5.35 8.44 -11.17
C GLU A 83 6.31 7.37 -10.59
N PHE A 84 5.93 6.10 -10.73
CA PHE A 84 6.65 4.97 -10.18
C PHE A 84 6.75 3.82 -11.19
N ILE A 85 7.80 3.01 -11.11
CA ILE A 85 7.90 1.76 -11.87
C ILE A 85 7.88 0.58 -10.91
N TRP A 86 8.77 0.56 -9.90
CA TRP A 86 8.85 -0.48 -8.88
C TRP A 86 8.93 0.12 -7.48
N VAL A 87 7.82 0.70 -7.01
CA VAL A 87 7.71 1.15 -5.63
C VAL A 87 7.93 0.00 -4.65
N THR A 88 8.73 0.23 -3.61
CA THR A 88 9.15 -0.80 -2.66
C THR A 88 8.80 -0.47 -1.23
N ASP A 89 9.04 0.76 -0.79
CA ASP A 89 8.81 1.18 0.58
C ASP A 89 8.47 2.66 0.65
N PHE A 90 7.97 3.10 1.81
CA PHE A 90 7.76 4.51 2.09
C PHE A 90 7.82 4.82 3.59
N ALA A 91 8.06 6.09 3.92
CA ALA A 91 8.04 6.58 5.30
C ALA A 91 7.40 7.96 5.40
N PHE A 92 6.74 8.23 6.53
CA PHE A 92 6.19 9.55 6.83
C PHE A 92 7.20 10.39 7.63
N SER A 93 7.32 11.68 7.32
CA SER A 93 7.99 12.65 8.19
C SER A 93 7.08 13.08 9.34
N ALA A 94 7.66 13.75 10.34
CA ALA A 94 6.90 14.35 11.44
C ALA A 94 5.96 15.48 10.96
N GLN A 95 6.25 16.07 9.80
CA GLN A 95 5.44 17.09 9.14
C GLN A 95 4.29 16.49 8.31
N GLY A 96 4.29 15.17 8.13
CA GLY A 96 3.26 14.45 7.38
C GLY A 96 3.55 14.32 5.89
N GLU A 97 4.76 14.66 5.43
CA GLU A 97 5.21 14.32 4.08
C GLU A 97 5.45 12.82 3.97
N ILE A 98 5.32 12.27 2.76
CA ILE A 98 5.62 10.87 2.48
C ILE A 98 6.81 10.77 1.52
N TYR A 99 7.80 9.97 1.91
CA TYR A 99 9.00 9.66 1.15
C TYR A 99 8.81 8.26 0.59
N VAL A 100 8.80 8.12 -0.73
CA VAL A 100 8.51 6.86 -1.43
C VAL A 100 9.74 6.40 -2.18
N ALA A 101 10.17 5.17 -1.94
CA ALA A 101 11.32 4.56 -2.58
C ALA A 101 10.90 3.71 -3.79
N ASP A 102 11.48 4.01 -4.95
CA ASP A 102 11.31 3.23 -6.18
C ASP A 102 12.62 2.55 -6.59
N GLU A 103 12.59 1.21 -6.63
CA GLU A 103 13.77 0.39 -6.93
C GLU A 103 14.28 0.62 -8.35
N HIS A 104 13.38 0.81 -9.30
CA HIS A 104 13.71 0.86 -10.72
C HIS A 104 14.21 2.25 -11.14
N SER A 105 13.54 3.32 -10.69
CA SER A 105 13.95 4.68 -11.02
C SER A 105 15.16 5.16 -10.20
N HIS A 106 15.49 4.44 -9.12
CA HIS A 106 16.54 4.81 -8.17
C HIS A 106 16.29 6.17 -7.49
N LEU A 107 15.01 6.56 -7.39
CA LEU A 107 14.59 7.82 -6.79
C LEU A 107 13.90 7.60 -5.45
N ILE A 108 14.03 8.60 -4.59
CA ILE A 108 13.12 8.84 -3.48
C ILE A 108 12.23 10.02 -3.86
N SER A 109 10.94 9.77 -4.07
CA SER A 109 9.97 10.81 -4.34
C SER A 109 9.36 11.31 -3.04
N VAL A 110 9.16 12.62 -2.92
CA VAL A 110 8.58 13.24 -1.72
C VAL A 110 7.26 13.90 -2.11
N PHE A 111 6.21 13.60 -1.34
CA PHE A 111 4.90 14.20 -1.52
C PHE A 111 4.48 14.89 -0.24
N ASP A 112 3.82 16.03 -0.41
CA ASP A 112 3.09 16.71 0.66
C ASP A 112 1.69 16.09 0.84
N ARG A 113 0.93 16.67 1.77
CA ARG A 113 -0.41 16.22 2.15
C ARG A 113 -1.49 16.96 1.37
#